data_AF-A0A6M5Y6B6-F1
#
_entry.id   AF-A0A6M5Y6B6-F1
#
_cell.length_a   1.000
_cell.length_b   1.000
_cell.length_c   1.000
_cell.angle_alpha   90.00
_cell.angle_beta   90.00
_cell.angle_gamma   90.00
#
_symmetry.space_group_name_H-M   'P 1'
#
loop_
_entity.id
_entity.type
_entity.pdbx_description
1 polymer ?
#
loop_
_entity_poly.entity_id
_entity_poly.type
_entity_poly.pdbx_seq_one_letter_code
_entity_poly.pdbx_strand_id
1 'polypeptide(L)'
;MIIELYAAQPAEAAGAPDLPVSNLQGELPEQEPALDMGDLLGSFPSREEAMNFVQYRAAAHQREVVDTHSAPFNDYVHIEWLTVTFKNEDQSTHSEGYYLVSDEGY
;
A
#
# COMPACT_ATOMS: atom_id res chain seq x y z
N MET A 1 13.29 9.95 8.46
CA MET A 1 12.02 9.31 8.08
C MET A 1 12.22 8.71 6.71
N ILE A 2 12.11 7.38 6.64
CA ILE A 2 12.15 6.63 5.38
C ILE A 2 10.74 6.07 5.16
N ILE A 3 10.32 6.02 3.90
CA ILE A 3 9.03 5.45 3.50
C ILE A 3 9.30 4.14 2.76
N GLU A 4 8.77 3.05 3.29
CA GLU A 4 8.80 1.74 2.66
C GLU A 4 7.53 1.58 1.82
N LEU A 5 7.72 1.22 0.55
CA LEU A 5 6.64 0.99 -0.40
C LEU A 5 6.42 -0.51 -0.56
N TYR A 6 5.22 -0.98 -0.27
CA TYR A 6 4.85 -2.38 -0.49
C TYR A 6 3.76 -2.50 -1.55
N ALA A 7 3.78 -3.60 -2.30
CA ALA A 7 2.68 -3.97 -3.19
C ALA A 7 1.55 -4.63 -2.37
N ALA A 8 0.39 -3.99 -2.30
CA ALA A 8 -0.76 -4.60 -1.66
C ALA A 8 -1.35 -5.68 -2.57
N GLN A 9 -1.73 -6.82 -1.99
CA GLN A 9 -2.35 -7.87 -2.79
C GLN A 9 -3.73 -7.41 -3.29
N PRO A 10 -4.16 -7.80 -4.52
CA PRO A 10 -5.42 -7.33 -5.10
C PRO A 10 -6.67 -7.73 -4.30
N ALA A 11 -6.56 -8.68 -3.37
CA ALA A 11 -7.64 -9.03 -2.44
C ALA A 11 -7.86 -7.98 -1.33
N GLU A 12 -6.83 -7.21 -0.97
CA GLU A 12 -6.91 -6.16 0.06
C GLU A 12 -7.30 -4.80 -0.53
N ALA A 13 -7.17 -4.62 -1.85
CA ALA A 13 -7.66 -3.43 -2.54
C ALA A 13 -9.20 -3.31 -2.54
N ALA A 14 -9.92 -4.37 -2.14
CA ALA A 14 -11.38 -4.39 -2.01
C ALA A 14 -11.90 -3.87 -0.66
N GLY A 15 -11.02 -3.49 0.26
CA GLY A 15 -11.42 -2.87 1.52
C GLY A 15 -10.18 -2.67 2.38
N ALA A 16 -10.02 -1.44 2.89
CA ALA A 16 -9.22 -1.22 4.09
C ALA A 16 -9.48 -2.38 5.06
N PRO A 17 -8.45 -3.01 5.65
CA PRO A 17 -8.62 -4.24 6.39
C PRO A 17 -9.78 -4.05 7.37
N ASP A 18 -10.87 -4.79 7.13
CA ASP A 18 -12.02 -4.80 7.99
C ASP A 18 -11.50 -5.42 9.30
N LEU A 19 -11.10 -4.57 10.25
CA LEU A 19 -10.62 -4.97 11.56
C LEU A 19 -11.69 -5.90 12.15
N PRO A 20 -11.44 -7.22 12.29
CA PRO A 20 -12.48 -8.10 12.76
C PRO A 20 -12.64 -7.87 14.25
N VAL A 21 -13.81 -7.35 14.61
CA VAL A 21 -14.64 -7.70 15.76
C VAL A 21 -13.90 -8.05 17.05
N SER A 22 -14.13 -7.22 18.06
CA SER A 22 -13.92 -7.52 19.48
C SER A 22 -14.14 -9.00 19.80
N ASN A 23 -13.06 -9.75 20.02
CA ASN A 23 -13.17 -11.02 20.71
C ASN A 23 -13.33 -10.73 22.20
N LEU A 24 -14.57 -10.93 22.64
CA LEU A 24 -14.92 -11.20 24.03
C LEU A 24 -13.96 -12.25 24.61
N GLN A 25 -13.47 -11.95 25.82
CA GLN A 25 -13.07 -12.91 26.85
C GLN A 25 -11.66 -13.52 26.74
N GLY A 26 -10.68 -12.83 27.32
CA GLY A 26 -9.70 -13.44 28.23
C GLY A 26 -8.46 -14.13 27.65
N GLU A 27 -8.30 -14.22 26.34
CA GLU A 27 -7.10 -14.79 25.71
C GLU A 27 -6.41 -13.70 24.88
N LEU A 28 -5.20 -13.30 25.29
CA LEU A 28 -4.33 -12.47 24.45
C LEU A 28 -4.05 -13.29 23.19
N PRO A 29 -4.35 -12.81 21.97
CA PRO A 29 -3.92 -13.51 20.77
C PRO A 29 -2.39 -13.63 20.81
N GLU A 30 -1.88 -14.87 20.78
CA GLU A 30 -0.43 -15.18 20.84
C GLU A 30 0.34 -14.72 19.60
N GLN A 31 -0.36 -14.15 18.62
CA GLN A 31 0.21 -13.63 17.40
C GLN A 31 -0.37 -12.23 17.20
N GLU A 32 0.51 -11.23 17.21
CA GLU A 32 0.20 -9.94 16.60
C GLU A 32 -0.32 -10.23 15.18
N PRO A 33 -1.42 -9.58 14.73
CA PRO A 33 -1.81 -9.68 13.34
C PRO A 33 -0.62 -9.19 12.52
N ALA A 34 0.15 -10.13 11.97
CA ALA A 34 1.20 -9.81 11.03
C ALA A 34 0.47 -9.15 9.87
N LEU A 35 0.61 -7.83 9.75
CA LEU A 35 0.13 -7.11 8.59
C LEU A 35 0.91 -7.74 7.42
N ASP A 36 0.23 -8.55 6.61
CA ASP A 36 0.83 -9.12 5.41
C ASP A 36 0.93 -7.98 4.39
N MET A 37 1.97 -7.15 4.53
CA MET A 37 2.14 -5.94 3.72
C MET A 37 2.43 -6.26 2.25
N GLY A 38 2.47 -7.54 1.86
CA GLY A 38 2.90 -8.00 0.55
C GLY A 38 4.41 -7.83 0.33
N ASP A 39 4.82 -7.70 -0.93
CA ASP A 39 6.23 -7.57 -1.31
C ASP A 39 6.74 -6.13 -1.14
N LEU A 40 7.85 -5.97 -0.41
CA LEU A 40 8.59 -4.70 -0.33
C LEU A 40 9.17 -4.36 -1.70
N LEU A 41 8.70 -3.27 -2.29
CA LEU A 41 9.17 -2.76 -3.58
C LEU A 41 10.43 -1.90 -3.45
N GLY A 42 10.58 -1.22 -2.32
CA GLY A 42 11.74 -0.40 -2.02
C GLY A 42 11.51 0.58 -0.87
N SER A 43 12.60 1.22 -0.44
CA SER A 43 12.61 2.23 0.60
C SER A 43 13.03 3.58 0.00
N PHE A 44 12.26 4.63 0.29
CA PHE A 44 12.36 5.94 -0.34
C PHE A 44 12.45 7.03 0.72
N PRO A 45 13.14 8.15 0.46
CA PRO A 45 13.23 9.23 1.44
C PRO A 45 11.93 10.04 1.58
N SER A 46 11.03 9.95 0.59
CA SER A 46 9.76 10.70 0.54
C SER A 46 8.68 9.98 -0.26
N ARG A 47 7.43 10.37 -0.04
CA ARG A 47 6.24 9.88 -0.78
C ARG A 47 6.36 10.16 -2.28
N GLU A 48 6.86 11.34 -2.62
CA GLU A 48 7.07 11.75 -4.01
C GLU A 48 8.06 10.84 -4.74
N GLU A 49 9.13 10.40 -4.06
CA GLU A 49 10.10 9.46 -4.62
C GLU A 49 9.51 8.06 -4.81
N ALA A 50 8.72 7.59 -3.84
CA ALA A 50 7.98 6.33 -3.98
C ALA A 50 7.00 6.38 -5.17
N MET A 51 6.28 7.48 -5.35
CA MET A 51 5.37 7.66 -6.49
C MET A 51 6.10 7.77 -7.82
N ASN A 52 7.27 8.44 -7.86
CA ASN A 52 8.13 8.46 -9.04
C ASN A 52 8.59 7.05 -9.42
N PHE A 53 8.90 6.20 -8.44
CA PHE A 53 9.24 4.80 -8.69
C PHE A 53 8.05 4.02 -9.29
N VAL A 54 6.83 4.19 -8.77
CA VAL A 54 5.63 3.55 -9.31
C VAL A 54 5.39 3.99 -10.77
N GLN A 55 5.51 5.28 -11.07
CA GLN A 55 5.39 5.80 -12.44
C GLN A 55 6.48 5.26 -13.36
N TYR A 56 7.73 5.20 -12.89
CA TYR A 56 8.85 4.64 -13.65
C TYR A 56 8.61 3.16 -13.98
N ARG A 57 8.14 2.38 -13.00
CA ARG A 57 7.79 0.96 -13.20
C ARG A 57 6.63 0.82 -14.19
N ALA A 58 5.61 1.66 -14.08
CA ALA A 58 4.49 1.69 -15.02
C ALA A 58 4.97 1.92 -16.46
N ALA A 59 5.80 2.95 -16.66
CA ALA A 59 6.37 3.28 -17.96
C ALA A 59 7.23 2.13 -18.53
N ALA A 60 8.01 1.44 -17.68
CA ALA A 60 8.79 0.27 -18.08
C ALA A 60 7.91 -0.90 -18.58
N HIS A 61 6.65 -0.98 -18.12
CA HIS A 61 5.66 -1.96 -18.56
C HIS A 61 4.68 -1.41 -19.62
N GLN A 62 4.99 -0.27 -20.25
CA GLN A 62 4.10 0.39 -21.22
C GLN A 62 2.71 0.71 -20.65
N ARG A 63 2.67 1.02 -19.34
CA ARG A 63 1.46 1.47 -18.63
C ARG A 63 1.60 2.94 -18.30
N GLU A 64 0.47 3.64 -18.34
CA GLU A 64 0.37 5.05 -17.95
C GLU A 64 -0.42 5.15 -16.64
N VAL A 65 0.07 5.92 -15.66
CA VAL A 65 -0.71 6.25 -14.46
C VAL A 65 -1.76 7.28 -14.85
N VAL A 66 -3.04 6.92 -14.73
CA VAL A 66 -4.17 7.78 -15.11
C VAL A 66 -4.94 8.34 -13.92
N ASP A 67 -4.87 7.67 -12.77
CA ASP A 67 -5.51 8.13 -11.54
C ASP A 67 -4.75 7.61 -10.31
N THR A 68 -4.75 8.39 -9.23
CA THR A 68 -4.13 8.03 -7.95
C THR A 68 -5.03 8.45 -6.81
N HIS A 69 -5.37 7.52 -5.92
CA HIS A 69 -6.20 7.77 -4.76
C HIS A 69 -5.52 7.27 -3.49
N SER A 70 -5.28 8.16 -2.54
CA SER A 70 -4.73 7.81 -1.22
C SER A 70 -5.82 7.83 -0.15
N ALA A 71 -5.83 6.81 0.70
CA ALA A 71 -6.60 6.81 1.93
C ALA A 71 -5.96 7.74 2.97
N PRO A 72 -6.68 8.12 4.03
CA PRO A 72 -6.10 8.86 5.15
C PRO A 72 -4.93 8.09 5.77
N PHE A 73 -3.85 8.79 6.08
CA PHE A 73 -2.74 8.25 6.86
C PHE A 73 -3.23 7.78 8.23
N ASN A 74 -2.79 6.61 8.66
CA ASN A 74 -3.10 6.08 9.97
C ASN A 74 -1.89 6.23 10.90
N ASP A 75 -1.95 7.22 11.79
CA ASP A 75 -0.89 7.53 12.76
C ASP A 75 -0.59 6.38 13.74
N TYR A 76 -1.53 5.46 13.97
CA TYR A 76 -1.33 4.35 14.91
C TYR A 76 -0.40 3.27 14.35
N VAL A 77 -0.47 3.03 13.04
CA VAL A 77 0.38 2.04 12.35
C VAL A 77 1.45 2.69 11.46
N HIS A 78 1.44 4.01 11.32
CA HIS A 78 2.28 4.78 10.42
C HIS A 78 2.16 4.35 8.94
N ILE A 79 0.95 4.01 8.49
CA ILE A 79 0.69 3.49 7.13
C ILE A 79 -0.29 4.40 6.38
N GLU A 80 0.03 4.71 5.12
CA GLU A 80 -0.89 5.27 4.13
C GLU A 80 -1.19 4.21 3.05
N TRP A 81 -2.47 4.02 2.73
CA TRP A 81 -2.88 3.21 1.59
C TRP A 81 -2.95 4.06 0.33
N LEU A 82 -2.39 3.57 -0.77
CA LEU A 82 -2.40 4.21 -2.08
C LEU A 82 -2.93 3.25 -3.14
N THR A 83 -4.02 3.64 -3.82
CA THR A 83 -4.50 2.97 -5.03
C THR A 83 -4.02 3.75 -6.25
N VAL A 84 -3.40 3.07 -7.20
CA VAL A 84 -2.96 3.67 -8.47
C VAL A 84 -3.67 2.95 -9.61
N THR A 85 -4.31 3.71 -10.50
CA THR A 85 -4.95 3.18 -11.70
C THR A 85 -4.03 3.39 -12.88
N PHE A 86 -3.72 2.29 -13.55
CA PHE A 86 -2.90 2.21 -14.73
C PHE A 86 -3.77 1.98 -15.97
N LYS A 87 -3.38 2.59 -17.08
CA LYS A 87 -3.91 2.32 -18.41
C LYS A 87 -2.86 1.59 -19.23
N ASN A 88 -3.24 0.44 -19.78
CA ASN A 88 -2.39 -0.34 -20.68
C ASN A 88 -2.50 0.17 -22.13
N GLU A 89 -1.59 -0.28 -23.01
CA GLU A 89 -1.64 0.01 -24.46
C GLU A 89 -2.98 -0.38 -25.12
N ASP A 90 -3.60 -1.47 -24.65
CA ASP A 90 -4.92 -1.95 -25.10
C ASP A 90 -6.09 -1.04 -24.63
N GLN A 91 -5.80 0.08 -23.95
CA GLN A 91 -6.76 0.99 -23.33
C GLN A 91 -7.53 0.39 -22.14
N SER A 92 -7.28 -0.87 -21.81
CA SER A 92 -7.76 -1.51 -20.59
C SER A 92 -7.12 -0.88 -19.35
N THR A 93 -7.93 -0.55 -18.34
CA THR A 93 -7.46 0.00 -17.06
C THR A 93 -7.35 -1.09 -16.00
N HIS A 94 -6.34 -0.97 -15.15
CA HIS A 94 -6.13 -1.84 -14.00
C HIS A 94 -5.70 -1.02 -12.79
N SER A 95 -6.26 -1.29 -11.62
CA SER A 95 -5.90 -0.61 -10.38
C SER A 95 -5.04 -1.53 -9.52
N GLU A 96 -3.92 -1.03 -9.04
CA GLU A 96 -3.05 -1.73 -8.09
C GLU A 96 -3.01 -0.95 -6.77
N GLY A 97 -2.94 -1.67 -5.65
CA GLY A 97 -2.82 -1.10 -4.31
C GLY A 97 -1.37 -1.11 -3.83
N TYR A 98 -1.01 -0.12 -3.02
CA TYR A 98 0.29 0.02 -2.41
C TYR A 98 0.15 0.50 -0.97
N TYR A 99 1.05 0.02 -0.10
CA TYR A 99 1.20 0.55 1.25
C TYR A 99 2.44 1.43 1.31
N LEU A 100 2.30 2.62 1.90
CA LEU A 100 3.41 3.51 2.26
C LEU A 100 3.55 3.47 3.77
N VAL A 101 4.58 2.78 4.24
CA VAL A 101 4.89 2.65 5.67
C VAL A 101 5.98 3.64 6.02
N SER A 102 5.73 4.51 6.99
CA SER A 102 6.72 5.46 7.45
C SER A 102 7.48 4.89 8.65
N ASP A 103 8.75 4.55 8.43
CA ASP A 103 9.65 4.18 9.53
C ASP A 103 10.08 5.46 10.27
N GLU A 104 9.37 5.74 11.36
CA GLU A 104 9.84 6.62 12.42
C GLU A 104 10.50 5.72 13.47
N GLY A 105 11.73 5.29 13.21
CA GLY A 105 12.48 4.38 14.10
C GLY A 105 12.33 4.71 15.58
N TYR A 106 11.80 3.74 16.33
CA TYR A 106 11.65 3.77 17.80
C TYR A 106 12.98 3.51 18.53
#